data_AF-A0A3P6SYL4-F1
#
_entry.id   AF-A0A3P6SYL4-F1
#
_cell.length_a   1.000
_cell.length_b   1.000
_cell.length_c   1.000
_cell.angle_alpha   90.00
_cell.angle_beta   90.00
_cell.angle_gamma   90.00
#
_symmetry.space_group_name_H-M   'P 1'
#
loop_
_entity.id
_entity.type
_entity.pdbx_description
1 polymer ?
#
loop_
_entity_poly.entity_id
_entity_poly.type
_entity_poly.pdbx_seq_one_letter_code
_entity_poly.pdbx_strand_id
1 'polypeptide(L)'
;MDANLNPDVITEVWRSVRLRIPLDECINVDPKSMKELCSVLEELNRLTKYDDPNSVLGRCNFSDLNKQHMLHLWHAKTDDDDDMKWGIDVVVANSNVRKSLYPKVWLVIDGQEVEMNLEVFAKLRFEVARALNRIGRYA
;
A
#
# COMPACT_ATOMS: atom_id res chain seq x y z
N MET A 1 -12.52 -21.51 -20.62
CA MET A 1 -11.80 -20.63 -21.56
C MET A 1 -11.11 -19.61 -20.69
N ASP A 2 -9.80 -19.53 -20.79
CA ASP A 2 -9.02 -18.60 -19.99
C ASP A 2 -9.26 -17.18 -20.49
N ALA A 3 -9.54 -16.25 -19.58
CA ALA A 3 -9.74 -14.85 -19.91
C ALA A 3 -8.40 -14.24 -20.32
N ASN A 4 -8.36 -13.70 -21.54
CA ASN A 4 -7.20 -12.98 -22.07
C ASN A 4 -7.52 -11.49 -22.09
N LEU A 5 -6.71 -10.70 -21.40
CA LEU A 5 -6.95 -9.27 -21.18
C LEU A 5 -5.80 -8.48 -21.78
N ASN A 6 -6.04 -7.21 -22.11
CA ASN A 6 -4.96 -6.33 -22.52
C ASN A 6 -4.00 -6.11 -21.32
N PRO A 7 -2.68 -6.34 -21.47
CA PRO A 7 -1.68 -6.04 -20.44
C PRO A 7 -1.75 -4.61 -19.89
N ASP A 8 -2.17 -3.63 -20.70
CA ASP A 8 -2.34 -2.25 -20.26
C ASP A 8 -3.42 -2.13 -19.19
N VAL A 9 -4.52 -2.86 -19.34
CA VAL A 9 -5.61 -2.91 -18.35
C VAL A 9 -5.10 -3.52 -17.05
N ILE A 10 -4.36 -4.62 -17.12
CA ILE A 10 -3.79 -5.27 -15.94
C ILE A 10 -2.84 -4.31 -15.21
N THR A 11 -2.03 -3.56 -15.96
CA THR A 11 -1.11 -2.55 -15.43
C THR A 11 -1.86 -1.40 -14.75
N GLU A 12 -2.95 -0.93 -15.35
CA GLU A 12 -3.78 0.13 -14.77
C GLU A 12 -4.45 -0.32 -13.47
N VAL A 13 -5.05 -1.51 -13.47
CA VAL A 13 -5.69 -2.06 -12.28
C VAL A 13 -4.67 -2.34 -11.18
N TRP A 14 -3.48 -2.82 -11.53
CA TRP A 14 -2.38 -2.98 -10.59
C TRP A 14 -1.98 -1.66 -9.95
N ARG A 15 -1.85 -0.59 -10.76
CA ARG A 15 -1.55 0.75 -10.25
C ARG A 15 -2.65 1.25 -9.31
N SER A 16 -3.91 1.10 -9.69
CA SER A 16 -5.06 1.48 -8.87
C SER A 16 -5.09 0.74 -7.53
N VAL A 17 -4.88 -0.58 -7.54
CA VAL A 17 -4.81 -1.42 -6.33
C VAL A 17 -3.65 -0.99 -5.43
N ARG A 18 -2.48 -0.73 -6.00
CA ARG A 18 -1.29 -0.32 -5.24
C ARG A 18 -1.45 1.06 -4.61
N LEU A 19 -1.93 2.03 -5.37
CA LEU A 19 -2.05 3.42 -4.93
C LEU A 19 -3.40 3.72 -4.24
N ARG A 20 -4.31 2.75 -4.17
CA ARG A 20 -5.69 2.90 -3.68
C ARG A 20 -6.46 4.05 -4.36
N ILE A 21 -6.20 4.24 -5.65
CA ILE A 21 -6.85 5.27 -6.48
C ILE A 21 -8.06 4.65 -7.18
N PRO A 22 -9.19 5.38 -7.36
CA PRO A 22 -10.31 4.89 -8.15
C PRO A 22 -9.90 4.49 -9.58
N LEU A 23 -10.48 3.40 -10.09
CA LEU A 23 -10.33 3.01 -11.49
C LEU A 23 -11.06 3.99 -12.41
N ASP A 24 -10.46 4.29 -13.55
CA ASP A 24 -11.11 5.05 -14.62
C ASP A 24 -12.30 4.24 -15.18
N GLU A 25 -13.47 4.88 -15.31
CA GLU A 25 -14.70 4.28 -15.83
C GLU A 25 -14.57 3.83 -17.30
N CYS A 26 -13.51 4.26 -17.99
CA CYS A 26 -13.28 3.97 -19.41
C CYS A 26 -12.76 2.55 -19.72
N ILE A 27 -12.52 1.70 -18.71
CA ILE A 27 -11.97 0.35 -18.94
C ILE A 27 -13.07 -0.60 -19.40
N ASN A 28 -13.07 -0.91 -20.70
CA ASN A 28 -14.07 -1.76 -21.33
C ASN A 28 -13.72 -3.27 -21.19
N VAL A 29 -13.97 -3.82 -20.00
CA VAL A 29 -13.80 -5.25 -19.68
C VAL A 29 -15.11 -5.78 -19.10
N ASP A 30 -15.42 -7.06 -19.32
CA ASP A 30 -16.61 -7.64 -18.73
C ASP A 30 -16.55 -7.58 -17.19
N PRO A 31 -17.67 -7.29 -16.51
CA PRO A 31 -17.67 -7.08 -15.05
C PRO A 31 -17.17 -8.29 -14.25
N LYS A 32 -17.30 -9.51 -14.79
CA LYS A 32 -16.88 -10.73 -14.10
C LYS A 32 -15.36 -10.84 -14.10
N SER A 33 -14.72 -10.71 -15.26
CA SER A 33 -13.26 -10.71 -15.36
C SER A 33 -12.63 -9.51 -14.66
N MET A 34 -13.26 -8.33 -14.68
CA MET A 34 -12.79 -7.18 -13.91
C MET A 34 -12.80 -7.46 -12.40
N LYS A 35 -13.89 -8.04 -11.88
CA LYS A 35 -13.98 -8.40 -10.45
C LYS A 35 -12.94 -9.44 -10.05
N GLU A 36 -12.73 -10.46 -10.89
CA GLU A 36 -11.69 -11.47 -10.68
C GLU A 36 -10.29 -10.84 -10.72
N LEU A 37 -10.04 -9.95 -11.68
CA LEU A 37 -8.77 -9.22 -11.81
C LEU A 37 -8.45 -8.40 -10.58
N CYS A 38 -9.40 -7.57 -10.11
CA CYS A 38 -9.20 -6.77 -8.88
C CYS A 38 -8.90 -7.68 -7.68
N SER A 39 -9.66 -8.76 -7.50
CA SER A 39 -9.45 -9.69 -6.38
C SER A 39 -8.07 -10.34 -6.42
N VAL A 40 -7.62 -10.79 -7.58
CA VAL A 40 -6.32 -11.45 -7.75
C VAL A 40 -5.18 -10.46 -7.54
N LEU A 41 -5.28 -9.25 -8.09
CA LEU A 41 -4.26 -8.21 -7.93
C LEU A 41 -4.19 -7.68 -6.50
N GLU A 42 -5.32 -7.58 -5.79
CA GLU A 42 -5.35 -7.26 -4.35
C GLU A 42 -4.67 -8.35 -3.51
N GLU A 43 -4.94 -9.62 -3.80
CA GLU A 43 -4.30 -10.74 -3.10
C GLU A 43 -2.79 -10.76 -3.36
N LEU A 44 -2.37 -10.60 -4.62
CA LEU A 44 -0.96 -10.46 -4.99
C LEU A 44 -0.30 -9.27 -4.29
N ASN A 45 -0.98 -8.12 -4.19
CA ASN A 45 -0.42 -6.96 -3.54
C ASN A 45 -0.26 -7.14 -2.01
N ARG A 46 -1.00 -8.05 -1.39
CA ARG A 46 -0.83 -8.37 0.05
C ARG A 46 0.34 -9.31 0.33
N LEU A 47 0.83 -10.03 -0.69
CA LEU A 47 1.97 -10.91 -0.54
C LEU A 47 3.25 -10.11 -0.26
N THR A 48 4.06 -10.66 0.62
CA THR A 48 5.43 -10.22 0.90
C THR A 48 6.39 -10.91 -0.05
N LYS A 49 7.63 -10.41 -0.19
CA LYS A 49 8.66 -11.03 -1.03
C LYS A 49 9.00 -12.48 -0.69
N TYR A 50 8.59 -12.96 0.48
CA TYR A 50 8.85 -14.32 0.94
C TYR A 50 7.73 -15.30 0.58
N ASP A 51 6.58 -14.78 0.16
CA ASP A 51 5.43 -15.59 -0.23
C ASP A 51 5.56 -16.07 -1.69
N ASP A 52 4.84 -17.14 -2.03
CA ASP A 52 4.80 -17.67 -3.40
C ASP A 52 3.61 -17.09 -4.19
N PRO A 53 3.84 -16.15 -5.13
CA PRO A 53 2.78 -15.55 -5.95
C PRO A 53 2.12 -16.56 -6.89
N ASN A 54 2.78 -17.67 -7.22
CA ASN A 54 2.21 -18.70 -8.09
C ASN A 54 1.03 -19.42 -7.44
N SER A 55 0.95 -19.45 -6.11
CA SER A 55 -0.18 -20.01 -5.38
C SER A 55 -1.50 -19.26 -5.64
N VAL A 56 -1.42 -17.94 -5.84
CA VAL A 56 -2.55 -17.06 -6.18
C VAL A 56 -2.86 -17.16 -7.68
N LEU A 57 -1.84 -17.06 -8.53
CA LEU A 57 -1.97 -17.15 -9.99
C LEU A 57 -2.44 -18.54 -10.47
N GLY A 58 -2.14 -19.60 -9.73
CA GLY A 58 -2.58 -20.96 -10.04
C GLY A 58 -4.09 -21.15 -9.90
N ARG A 59 -4.79 -20.27 -9.17
CA ARG A 59 -6.23 -20.36 -8.89
C ARG A 59 -7.09 -19.49 -9.81
N CYS A 60 -6.50 -18.58 -10.58
CA CYS A 60 -7.25 -17.67 -11.44
C CYS A 60 -7.43 -18.21 -12.86
N ASN A 61 -8.53 -17.80 -13.52
CA ASN A 61 -8.90 -18.23 -14.86
C ASN A 61 -8.32 -17.33 -15.96
N PHE A 62 -7.19 -16.67 -15.71
CA PHE A 62 -6.51 -15.84 -16.71
C PHE A 62 -5.56 -16.67 -17.58
N SER A 63 -5.30 -16.19 -18.79
CA SER A 63 -4.30 -16.79 -19.69
C SER A 63 -2.91 -16.83 -19.05
N ASP A 64 -2.06 -17.77 -19.46
CA ASP A 64 -0.68 -17.84 -18.96
C ASP A 64 0.11 -16.55 -19.24
N LEU A 65 -0.17 -15.89 -20.37
CA LEU A 65 0.43 -14.60 -20.71
C LEU A 65 0.03 -13.52 -19.69
N ASN A 66 -1.26 -13.44 -19.33
CA ASN A 66 -1.74 -12.53 -18.30
C ASN A 66 -1.10 -12.83 -16.95
N LYS A 67 -0.99 -14.11 -16.57
CA LYS A 67 -0.35 -14.53 -15.32
C LYS A 67 1.12 -14.14 -15.27
N GLN A 68 1.85 -14.32 -16.37
CA GLN A 68 3.25 -13.87 -16.48
C GLN A 68 3.37 -12.35 -16.34
N HIS A 69 2.45 -11.59 -16.94
CA HIS A 69 2.43 -10.13 -16.80
C HIS A 69 2.14 -9.69 -15.35
N MET A 70 1.16 -10.31 -14.70
CA MET A 70 0.86 -10.07 -13.27
C MET A 70 2.06 -10.42 -12.37
N LEU A 71 2.73 -11.54 -12.65
CA LEU A 71 3.92 -11.96 -11.92
C LEU A 71 5.08 -10.96 -12.11
N HIS A 72 5.26 -10.45 -13.33
CA HIS A 72 6.25 -9.41 -13.59
C HIS A 72 5.95 -8.13 -12.79
N LEU A 73 4.69 -7.69 -12.76
CA LEU A 73 4.24 -6.54 -11.97
C LEU A 73 4.45 -6.74 -10.47
N TRP A 74 4.25 -7.96 -9.97
CA TRP A 74 4.53 -8.33 -8.58
C TRP A 74 6.03 -8.29 -8.27
N HIS A 75 6.90 -8.86 -9.12
CA HIS A 75 8.35 -8.78 -8.94
C HIS A 75 8.90 -7.36 -9.03
N ALA A 76 8.25 -6.50 -9.81
CA ALA A 76 8.58 -5.08 -9.92
C ALA A 76 8.08 -4.25 -8.72
N LYS A 77 7.29 -4.83 -7.81
CA LYS A 77 6.90 -4.20 -6.56
C LYS A 77 8.14 -4.03 -5.69
N THR A 78 8.55 -2.79 -5.47
CA THR A 78 9.62 -2.47 -4.51
C THR A 78 9.06 -2.53 -3.09
N ASP A 79 9.78 -3.20 -2.17
CA ASP A 79 9.46 -3.21 -0.73
C ASP A 79 9.34 -1.76 -0.17
N ASP A 80 10.05 -0.81 -0.79
CA ASP A 80 10.09 0.61 -0.41
C ASP A 80 8.75 1.38 -0.54
N ASP A 81 7.74 0.81 -1.20
CA ASP A 81 6.44 1.47 -1.43
C ASP A 81 5.38 1.14 -0.36
N ASP A 82 5.55 0.07 0.42
CA ASP A 82 4.59 -0.34 1.48
C ASP A 82 5.11 -0.13 2.91
N ASP A 83 6.42 0.07 3.08
CA ASP A 83 6.97 0.40 4.39
C ASP A 83 6.64 1.86 4.72
N MET A 84 5.73 2.05 5.67
CA MET A 84 5.50 3.34 6.34
C MET A 84 6.84 3.92 6.78
N LYS A 85 7.39 4.88 6.03
CA LYS A 85 8.69 5.47 6.35
C LYS A 85 8.53 6.39 7.56
N TRP A 86 9.19 6.06 8.66
CA TRP A 86 9.17 6.84 9.87
C TRP A 86 10.51 6.79 10.59
N GLY A 87 10.77 7.77 11.44
CA GLY A 87 11.97 7.82 12.24
C GLY A 87 11.91 8.82 13.39
N ILE A 88 12.97 8.83 14.17
CA ILE A 88 13.16 9.75 15.29
C ILE A 88 14.54 10.40 15.13
N ASP A 89 14.54 11.70 14.93
CA ASP A 89 15.73 12.52 14.99
C ASP A 89 15.92 13.08 16.39
N VAL A 90 17.16 13.41 16.74
CA VAL A 90 17.48 14.14 17.96
C VAL A 90 18.04 15.50 17.55
N VAL A 91 17.26 16.56 17.77
CA VAL A 91 17.65 17.93 17.42
C VAL A 91 18.14 18.67 18.66
N VAL A 92 19.17 19.51 18.48
CA VAL A 92 19.65 20.40 19.54
C VAL A 92 18.75 21.64 19.53
N ALA A 93 17.95 21.84 20.58
CA ALA A 93 17.25 23.11 20.74
C ALA A 93 18.26 24.20 21.07
N ASN A 94 18.17 25.27 20.31
CA ASN A 94 18.95 26.47 20.54
C ASN A 94 18.14 27.43 21.40
N SER A 95 18.13 27.20 22.72
CA SER A 95 17.68 28.24 23.65
C SER A 95 18.86 29.13 24.03
N ASN A 96 18.62 30.43 24.20
CA ASN A 96 19.66 31.42 24.55
C ASN A 96 20.39 31.12 25.88
N VAL A 97 19.85 30.21 26.71
CA VAL A 97 20.32 29.94 28.07
C VAL A 97 20.95 28.54 28.18
N ARG A 98 20.46 27.54 27.43
CA ARG A 98 20.95 26.17 27.51
C ARG A 98 20.68 25.40 26.22
N LYS A 99 21.68 24.65 25.75
CA LYS A 99 21.50 23.65 24.69
C LYS A 99 20.92 22.38 25.31
N SER A 100 19.83 21.89 24.74
CA SER A 100 19.12 20.68 25.19
C SER A 100 18.75 19.84 23.98
N LEU A 101 18.72 18.52 24.13
CA LEU A 101 18.33 17.60 23.06
C LEU A 101 16.83 17.38 23.09
N TYR A 102 16.19 17.46 21.93
CA TYR A 102 14.77 17.22 21.76
C TYR A 102 14.54 16.16 20.68
N PRO A 103 13.77 15.10 20.99
CA PRO A 103 13.35 14.13 19.98
C PRO A 103 12.33 14.78 19.04
N LYS A 104 12.50 14.51 17.76
CA LYS A 104 11.64 14.93 16.66
C LYS A 104 11.23 13.68 15.89
N VAL A 105 9.94 13.43 15.79
CA VAL A 105 9.41 12.27 15.07
C VAL A 105 9.01 12.74 13.68
N TRP A 106 9.36 11.96 12.66
CA TRP A 106 8.92 12.19 11.28
C TRP A 106 8.25 10.93 10.73
N LEU A 107 7.29 11.14 9.85
CA LEU A 107 6.45 10.10 9.27
C LEU A 107 6.05 10.51 7.85
N VAL A 108 6.15 9.61 6.88
CA VAL A 108 5.67 9.84 5.52
C VAL A 108 4.23 9.32 5.40
N ILE A 109 3.29 10.21 5.06
CA ILE A 109 1.88 9.90 4.78
C ILE A 109 1.57 10.44 3.39
N ASP A 110 1.07 9.59 2.48
CA ASP A 110 0.72 9.96 1.09
C ASP A 110 1.85 10.71 0.36
N GLY A 111 3.09 10.28 0.58
CA GLY A 111 4.30 10.89 0.01
C GLY A 111 4.70 12.23 0.64
N GLN A 112 3.96 12.73 1.63
CA GLN A 112 4.31 13.94 2.39
C GLN A 112 4.98 13.57 3.71
N GLU A 113 6.14 14.18 3.97
CA GLU A 113 6.82 14.04 5.25
C GLU A 113 6.20 15.00 6.28
N VAL A 114 5.67 14.43 7.36
CA VAL A 114 5.08 15.15 8.48
C VAL A 114 6.02 15.07 9.67
N GLU A 115 6.49 16.23 10.11
CA GLU A 115 7.31 16.36 11.30
C GLU A 115 6.47 16.72 12.52
N MET A 116 6.77 16.09 13.66
CA MET A 116 6.04 16.33 14.89
C MET A 116 6.92 16.17 16.12
N ASN A 117 6.56 16.89 17.19
CA ASN A 117 7.14 16.66 18.50
C ASN A 117 6.47 15.44 19.18
N LEU A 118 7.03 15.01 20.32
CA LEU A 118 6.51 13.87 21.07
C LEU A 118 5.06 14.03 21.53
N GLU A 119 4.65 15.25 21.89
CA GLU A 119 3.29 15.50 22.40
C GLU A 119 2.25 15.28 21.29
N VAL A 120 2.51 15.83 20.11
CA VAL A 120 1.66 15.64 18.92
C VAL A 120 1.66 14.17 18.49
N PHE A 121 2.82 13.51 18.49
CA PHE A 121 2.90 12.08 18.15
C PHE A 121 2.12 11.20 19.14
N ALA A 122 2.22 11.46 20.44
CA ALA A 122 1.47 10.74 21.47
C ALA A 122 -0.04 10.89 21.28
N LYS A 123 -0.50 12.10 20.94
CA LYS A 123 -1.91 12.38 20.63
C LYS A 123 -2.37 11.63 19.38
N LEU A 124 -1.57 11.63 18.31
CA LEU A 124 -1.86 10.88 17.10
C LEU A 124 -2.03 9.39 17.40
N ARG A 125 -1.07 8.78 18.10
CA ARG A 125 -1.12 7.37 18.49
C ARG A 125 -2.37 7.05 19.31
N PHE A 126 -2.72 7.89 20.26
CA PHE A 126 -3.92 7.72 21.08
C PHE A 126 -5.20 7.76 20.23
N GLU A 127 -5.31 8.73 19.34
CA GLU A 127 -6.49 8.90 18.48
C GLU A 127 -6.65 7.75 17.47
N VAL A 128 -5.55 7.28 16.88
CA VAL A 128 -5.55 6.10 15.99
C VAL A 128 -6.01 4.86 16.75
N ALA A 129 -5.45 4.59 17.94
CA ALA A 129 -5.87 3.45 18.77
C ALA A 129 -7.36 3.54 19.16
N ARG A 130 -7.84 4.76 19.48
CA ARG A 130 -9.25 5.01 19.78
C ARG A 130 -10.15 4.73 18.57
N ALA A 131 -9.74 5.13 17.37
CA ALA A 131 -10.49 4.88 16.13
C ALA A 131 -10.53 3.37 15.80
N LEU A 132 -9.39 2.68 15.85
CA LEU A 132 -9.30 1.24 15.61
C LEU A 132 -10.17 0.44 16.60
N ASN A 133 -10.15 0.81 17.88
CA ASN A 133 -11.01 0.19 18.89
C ASN A 133 -12.51 0.40 18.63
N ARG A 134 -12.91 1.50 17.99
CA ARG A 134 -14.30 1.70 17.58
C ARG A 134 -14.65 0.78 16.42
N ILE A 135 -13.81 0.73 15.39
CA ILE A 135 -14.03 -0.09 14.20
C ILE A 135 -14.15 -1.58 14.59
N GLY A 136 -13.24 -2.09 15.43
CA GLY A 136 -13.27 -3.48 15.90
C GLY A 136 -14.46 -3.85 16.80
N ARG A 137 -15.25 -2.87 17.27
CA ARG A 137 -16.52 -3.13 17.97
C ARG A 137 -17.73 -3.20 17.05
N TYR A 138 -17.59 -2.77 15.80
CA TYR A 138 -18.64 -2.79 14.77
C TYR A 138 -18.40 -3.84 13.69
N ALA A 139 -17.30 -4.60 13.77
CA ALA A 139 -16.98 -5.77 12.95
C ALA A 139 -17.32 -7.05 13.71
#